data_AF-A0A2L2Y821-F1
#
_entry.id   AF-A0A2L2Y821-F1
#
_cell.length_a   1.000
_cell.length_b   1.000
_cell.length_c   1.000
_cell.angle_alpha   90.00
_cell.angle_beta   90.00
_cell.angle_gamma   90.00
#
_symmetry.space_group_name_H-M   'P 1'
#
loop_
_entity.id
_entity.type
_entity.pdbx_description
1 polymer ?
#
loop_
_entity_poly.entity_id
_entity_poly.type
_entity_poly.pdbx_seq_one_letter_code
_entity_poly.pdbx_strand_id
1 'polypeptide(L)' 'SMPFTADYWELDTDYEEYSGVYSCVTTLNQFKAEFIWMLSREAALEEETKNKVYKVLDDNKISRRSIVATVQDC' A
#
# COMPACT_ATOMS: atom_id res chain seq x y z
N SER A 1 -12.42 -15.90 -9.47
CA SER A 1 -11.05 -15.43 -9.75
C SER A 1 -10.08 -16.57 -9.43
N MET A 2 -9.03 -16.76 -10.23
CA MET A 2 -7.91 -17.63 -9.82
C MET A 2 -7.06 -16.83 -8.83
N PRO A 3 -6.86 -17.29 -7.59
CA PRO A 3 -5.93 -16.64 -6.68
C PRO A 3 -4.52 -16.78 -7.26
N PHE A 4 -3.78 -15.68 -7.34
CA PHE A 4 -2.35 -15.68 -7.64
C PHE A 4 -1.58 -15.39 -6.35
N THR A 5 -0.42 -16.02 -6.19
CA THR A 5 0.48 -15.76 -5.06
C THR A 5 1.26 -14.48 -5.35
N ALA A 6 1.36 -13.61 -4.36
CA ALA A 6 2.08 -12.35 -4.44
C ALA A 6 2.81 -12.12 -3.12
N ASP A 7 3.98 -11.50 -3.19
CA ASP A 7 4.68 -11.06 -1.99
C ASP A 7 3.89 -9.95 -1.30
N TYR A 8 3.90 -9.97 0.03
CA TYR A 8 3.28 -8.96 0.89
C TYR A 8 4.38 -8.36 1.74
N TRP A 9 4.70 -7.09 1.50
CA TRP A 9 5.73 -6.38 2.24
C TRP A 9 5.11 -5.28 3.09
N GLU A 10 5.21 -5.39 4.41
CA GLU A 10 5.02 -4.24 5.29
C GLU A 10 6.18 -3.26 5.10
N LEU A 11 5.88 -2.11 4.48
CA LEU A 11 6.86 -1.04 4.28
C LEU A 11 7.03 -0.18 5.53
N ASP A 12 5.92 0.07 6.25
CA ASP A 12 5.90 0.83 7.50
C ASP A 12 4.61 0.50 8.27
N THR A 13 4.70 0.39 9.59
CA THR A 13 3.56 0.14 10.47
C THR A 13 3.96 0.39 11.91
N ASP A 14 3.05 0.95 12.70
CA ASP A 14 3.17 1.00 14.17
C ASP A 14 2.45 -0.17 14.85
N TYR A 15 1.81 -1.06 14.07
CA TYR A 15 0.95 -2.16 14.52
C TYR A 15 -0.27 -1.76 15.37
N GLU A 16 -0.45 -0.48 15.67
CA GLU A 16 -1.51 0.01 16.55
C GLU A 16 -2.58 0.76 15.76
N GLU A 17 -2.22 1.52 14.74
CA GLU A 17 -3.13 2.44 14.05
C GLU A 17 -3.12 2.25 12.53
N TYR A 18 -1.96 1.93 11.94
CA TYR A 18 -1.85 1.86 10.48
C TYR A 18 -0.87 0.80 9.97
N SER A 19 -1.00 0.48 8.68
CA SER A 19 0.00 -0.28 7.92
C SER A 19 0.10 0.20 6.48
N GLY A 20 1.31 0.48 6.04
CA GLY A 20 1.68 0.73 4.64
C GLY A 20 2.20 -0.55 4.01
N VAL A 21 1.50 -1.05 3.00
CA VAL A 21 1.76 -2.36 2.39
C VAL A 21 2.06 -2.19 0.92
N TYR A 22 3.05 -2.93 0.43
CA TYR A 22 3.38 -3.02 -0.98
C TYR A 22 3.41 -4.47 -1.44
N SER A 23 2.94 -4.69 -2.67
CA SER A 23 3.03 -5.97 -3.36
C SER A 23 3.44 -5.74 -4.80
N CYS A 24 4.36 -6.58 -5.27
CA CYS A 24 4.84 -6.57 -6.64
C CYS A 24 4.79 -7.98 -7.22
N VAL A 25 4.08 -8.15 -8.33
CA VAL A 25 4.02 -9.43 -9.05
C VAL A 25 4.61 -9.26 -10.44
N THR A 26 5.51 -10.16 -10.81
CA THR A 26 6.03 -10.25 -12.18
C THR A 26 5.32 -11.38 -12.90
N THR A 27 4.51 -11.04 -13.90
CA THR A 27 3.77 -12.02 -14.72
C THR A 27 4.42 -12.13 -16.10
N LEU A 28 4.60 -13.36 -16.57
CA LEU A 28 5.14 -13.68 -17.90
C LEU A 28 6.50 -13.00 -18.21
N ASN A 29 7.33 -12.79 -17.17
CA ASN A 29 8.66 -12.16 -17.24
C ASN A 29 8.75 -10.76 -17.90
N GLN A 30 7.62 -10.12 -18.21
CA GLN A 30 7.58 -8.86 -18.95
C GLN A 30 6.63 -7.81 -18.34
N PHE A 31 5.67 -8.24 -17.51
CA PHE A 31 4.70 -7.34 -16.92
C PHE A 31 4.87 -7.30 -15.40
N LYS A 32 5.10 -6.10 -14.86
CA LYS A 32 5.11 -5.82 -13.43
C LYS A 32 3.75 -5.25 -13.04
N ALA A 33 3.08 -5.89 -12.09
CA ALA A 33 1.90 -5.34 -11.42
C ALA A 33 2.30 -4.92 -10.01
N GLU A 34 1.96 -3.69 -9.65
CA GLU A 34 2.26 -3.10 -8.35
C GLU A 34 0.97 -2.75 -7.63
N PHE A 35 0.89 -3.09 -6.36
CA PHE A 35 -0.24 -2.81 -5.50
C PHE A 35 0.26 -2.13 -4.23
N ILE A 36 -0.48 -1.12 -3.79
CA ILE A 36 -0.17 -0.34 -2.59
C ILE A 36 -1.46 -0.26 -1.78
N TRP A 37 -1.36 -0.54 -0.48
CA TRP A 37 -2.46 -0.33 0.45
C TRP A 37 -1.97 0.49 1.64
N MET A 38 -2.74 1.51 2.00
CA MET A 38 -2.60 2.22 3.27
C MET A 38 -3.81 1.85 4.11
N LEU A 39 -3.57 1.04 5.14
CA LEU A 39 -4.61 0.49 5.99
C LEU A 39 -4.66 1.28 7.30
N SER A 40 -5.87 1.54 7.81
CA SER A 40 -6.13 2.18 9.10
C SER A 40 -6.97 1.25 9.96
N ARG A 41 -6.80 1.36 11.29
CA ARG A 41 -7.76 0.78 12.25
C ARG A 41 -9.03 1.61 12.38
N GLU A 42 -9.00 2.87 11.97
CA GLU A 42 -10.16 3.77 11.93
C GLU A 42 -10.66 4.00 10.50
N ALA A 43 -11.79 4.69 10.34
CA ALA A 43 -12.38 4.97 9.03
C ALA A 43 -11.49 5.83 8.11
N ALA A 44 -10.54 6.58 8.68
CA ALA A 44 -9.59 7.38 7.94
C ALA A 44 -8.20 7.32 8.56
N LEU A 45 -7.17 7.49 7.74
CA LEU A 45 -5.82 7.79 8.22
C LEU A 45 -5.65 9.28 8.45
N GLU A 46 -4.96 9.64 9.52
CA GLU A 46 -4.44 10.98 9.73
C GLU A 46 -3.50 11.41 8.60
N GLU A 47 -3.44 12.72 8.34
CA GLU A 47 -2.60 13.26 7.26
C GLU A 47 -1.10 13.05 7.52
N GLU A 48 -0.67 13.15 8.78
CA GLU A 48 0.71 12.89 9.16
C GLU A 48 1.13 11.45 8.83
N THR A 49 0.28 10.48 9.17
CA THR A 49 0.52 9.06 8.89
C THR A 49 0.54 8.77 7.39
N LYS A 50 -0.34 9.40 6.60
CA LYS A 50 -0.27 9.31 5.13
C LYS A 50 1.08 9.83 4.61
N ASN A 51 1.55 10.95 5.14
CA ASN A 51 2.83 11.53 4.73
C ASN A 51 4.03 10.65 5.09
N LYS A 52 4.00 9.95 6.22
CA LYS A 52 5.01 8.95 6.59
C LYS A 52 5.07 7.83 5.55
N VAL A 53 3.94 7.21 5.23
CA VAL A 53 3.86 6.14 4.23
C VAL A 53 4.28 6.64 2.84
N TYR A 54 3.86 7.85 2.44
CA TYR A 54 4.28 8.45 1.18
C TYR A 54 5.79 8.65 1.08
N LYS A 55 6.42 9.06 2.18
CA LYS A 55 7.87 9.20 2.23
C LYS A 55 8.57 7.86 2.02
N VAL A 56 8.08 6.79 2.67
CA VAL A 56 8.66 5.45 2.49
C VAL A 56 8.51 4.96 1.05
N LEU A 57 7.37 5.21 0.40
CA LEU A 57 7.17 4.89 -1.02
C LEU A 57 8.15 5.66 -1.92
N ASP A 58 8.30 6.96 -1.69
CA ASP A 58 9.21 7.82 -2.47
C ASP A 58 10.68 7.39 -2.29
N ASP A 59 11.11 7.10 -1.06
CA ASP A 59 12.47 6.63 -0.74
C ASP A 59 12.77 5.28 -1.44
N ASN A 60 11.74 4.44 -1.65
CA ASN A 60 11.83 3.17 -2.38
C ASN A 60 11.54 3.30 -3.89
N LYS A 61 11.33 4.53 -4.40
CA LYS A 61 11.01 4.80 -5.82
C LYS A 61 9.73 4.11 -6.31
N ILE A 62 8.77 3.90 -5.41
CA ILE A 62 7.46 3.32 -5.72
C ILE A 62 6.50 4.47 -6.07
N SER A 63 5.84 4.38 -7.23
CA SER A 63 4.95 5.43 -7.70
C SER A 63 3.66 5.51 -6.88
N ARG A 64 3.36 6.69 -6.35
CA ARG A 64 2.12 6.97 -5.60
C ARG A 64 0.89 7.21 -6.48
N ARG A 65 1.05 7.22 -7.81
CA ARG A 65 0.00 7.64 -8.77
C ARG A 65 -1.29 6.82 -8.67
N SER A 66 -1.19 5.55 -8.31
CA SER A 66 -2.32 4.62 -8.22
C SER A 66 -3.06 4.67 -6.88
N ILE A 67 -2.61 5.48 -5.92
CA ILE A 67 -3.26 5.60 -4.61
C ILE A 67 -4.53 6.44 -4.75
N VAL A 68 -5.66 5.86 -4.37
CA VAL A 68 -6.97 6.51 -4.33
C VAL A 68 -7.61 6.25 -2.98
N ALA A 69 -8.19 7.27 -2.37
CA ALA A 69 -8.93 7.12 -1.12
C ALA A 69 -10.17 6.25 -1.33
N THR A 70 -10.35 5.25 -0.46
CA THR A 70 -11.55 4.43 -0.42
C THR A 70 -12.63 5.12 0.39
N VAL A 71 -13.88 5.07 -0.06
CA VAL A 71 -15.04 5.48 0.76
C VAL A 71 -15.25 4.40 1.84
N GLN A 72 -15.24 4.82 3.11
CA GLN A 72 -15.45 3.96 4.27
C GLN A 72 -16.79 4.36 4.92
N ASP A 73 -17.89 3.92 4.31
CA ASP A 73 -19.22 4.08 4.90
C ASP A 73 -19.38 3.04 6.02
N CYS A 74 -19.58 3.53 7.24
CA CYS A 74 -19.80 2.71 8.42
C CYS A 74 -21.28 2.35 8.59
#